data_AF-A0A3P6SV23-F1
#
_entry.id   AF-A0A3P6SV23-F1
#
_cell.length_a   1.000
_cell.length_b   1.000
_cell.length_c   1.000
_cell.angle_alpha   90.00
_cell.angle_beta   90.00
_cell.angle_gamma   90.00
#
_symmetry.space_group_name_H-M   'P 1'
#
loop_
_entity.id
_entity.type
_entity.pdbx_description
1 polymer ?
#
loop_
_entity_poly.entity_id
_entity_poly.type
_entity_poly.pdbx_seq_one_letter_code
_entity_poly.pdbx_strand_id
1 'polypeptide(L)'
;MQITDNTSRCTVLPNPFLSTNTGYCCIVLKPSTNSFIKYKLGDNLHIGLSNSKGFVFSYTMDGIIVESFWDDCICIYRFDDSEMCDKMMKMFVRRCCSQFSRQHYDKRNWNCYDFVVEFLVDIGVLKRATCAKEQFVAEYVCKALQRVLRYCSLLNRLSQCKANYIALF
;
A
#
# COMPACT_ATOMS: atom_id res chain seq x y z
N MET A 1 -20.38 17.54 -47.10
CA MET A 1 -19.49 17.97 -46.00
C MET A 1 -19.76 17.06 -44.81
N GLN A 2 -19.04 15.93 -44.73
CA GLN A 2 -19.17 14.99 -43.61
C GLN A 2 -18.32 15.54 -42.47
N ILE A 3 -18.99 15.93 -41.38
CA ILE A 3 -18.34 16.17 -40.10
C ILE A 3 -18.04 14.77 -39.55
N THR A 4 -16.78 14.35 -39.63
CA THR A 4 -16.33 13.12 -39.00
C THR A 4 -16.33 13.30 -37.49
N ASP A 5 -17.09 12.45 -36.80
CA ASP A 5 -17.11 12.37 -35.35
C ASP A 5 -15.70 12.14 -34.83
N ASN A 6 -15.14 13.17 -34.19
CA ASN A 6 -13.89 13.09 -33.48
C ASN A 6 -14.17 12.30 -32.19
N THR A 7 -14.14 10.98 -32.29
CA THR A 7 -14.25 10.06 -31.15
C THR A 7 -13.05 10.30 -30.24
N SER A 8 -13.23 11.27 -29.35
CA SER A 8 -12.31 11.61 -28.29
C SER A 8 -12.08 10.34 -27.49
N ARG A 9 -10.93 9.69 -27.68
CA ARG A 9 -10.55 8.50 -26.92
C ARG A 9 -10.44 8.91 -25.45
N CYS A 10 -11.49 8.65 -24.68
CA CYS A 10 -11.50 8.83 -23.25
C CYS A 10 -10.48 7.84 -22.66
N THR A 11 -9.31 8.35 -22.30
CA THR A 11 -8.24 7.55 -21.72
C THR A 11 -8.49 7.49 -20.22
N VAL A 12 -8.99 6.36 -19.73
CA VAL A 12 -9.20 6.16 -18.29
C VAL A 12 -7.84 5.94 -17.64
N LEU A 13 -7.44 6.84 -16.73
CA LEU A 13 -6.25 6.66 -15.93
C LEU A 13 -6.58 5.74 -14.74
N PRO A 14 -5.99 4.53 -14.64
CA PRO A 14 -6.28 3.63 -13.54
C PRO A 14 -5.87 4.25 -12.21
N ASN A 15 -6.81 4.38 -11.28
CA ASN A 15 -6.55 4.88 -9.94
C ASN A 15 -5.77 3.82 -9.14
N PRO A 16 -4.54 4.12 -8.64
CA PRO A 16 -3.77 3.19 -7.84
C PRO A 16 -4.28 3.07 -6.40
N PHE A 17 -5.12 4.01 -5.94
CA PHE A 17 -5.68 4.03 -4.60
C PHE A 17 -6.83 3.05 -4.47
N LEU A 18 -6.85 2.34 -3.35
CA LEU A 18 -7.95 1.47 -3.02
C LEU A 18 -9.13 2.31 -2.52
N SER A 19 -10.30 2.14 -3.13
CA SER A 19 -11.45 3.02 -2.90
C SER A 19 -12.30 2.62 -1.69
N THR A 20 -12.33 1.34 -1.32
CA THR A 20 -13.05 0.74 -0.18
C THR A 20 -12.63 -0.73 -0.04
N ASN A 21 -13.22 -1.47 0.91
CA ASN A 21 -13.00 -2.91 1.13
C ASN A 21 -12.78 -3.65 -0.19
N THR A 22 -11.56 -4.18 -0.35
CA THR A 22 -11.08 -4.81 -1.56
C THR A 22 -11.77 -6.15 -1.85
N GLY A 23 -12.38 -6.78 -0.84
CA GLY A 23 -12.88 -8.15 -0.92
C GLY A 23 -11.77 -9.19 -1.08
N TYR A 24 -10.51 -8.80 -0.90
CA TYR A 24 -9.36 -9.69 -1.01
C TYR A 24 -8.27 -9.36 0.03
N CYS A 25 -7.56 -10.40 0.46
CA CYS A 25 -6.39 -10.26 1.32
C CYS A 25 -5.25 -9.59 0.54
N CYS A 26 -4.58 -8.60 1.13
CA CYS A 26 -3.47 -7.89 0.47
C CYS A 26 -2.52 -7.20 1.46
N ILE A 27 -1.37 -6.78 0.97
CA ILE A 27 -0.46 -5.86 1.67
C ILE A 27 -0.75 -4.44 1.19
N VAL A 28 -1.00 -3.55 2.14
CA VAL A 28 -1.33 -2.15 1.90
C VAL A 28 -0.22 -1.23 2.39
N LEU A 29 -0.03 -0.13 1.66
CA LEU A 29 0.96 0.91 1.97
C LEU A 29 0.30 2.28 1.93
N LYS A 30 0.59 3.14 2.91
CA LYS A 30 0.17 4.54 2.93
C LYS A 30 1.30 5.45 3.42
N PRO A 31 1.25 6.76 3.16
CA PRO A 31 2.07 7.73 3.88
C PRO A 31 1.74 7.69 5.37
N SER A 32 2.75 7.81 6.24
CA SER A 32 2.52 7.95 7.69
C SER A 32 1.83 9.27 8.03
N THR A 33 1.97 10.27 7.16
CA THR A 33 1.37 11.60 7.31
C THR A 33 0.86 12.09 5.96
N ASN A 34 -0.30 12.73 5.93
CA ASN A 34 -0.95 13.25 4.72
C ASN A 34 -1.29 12.14 3.69
N SER A 35 -1.42 12.52 2.42
CA SER A 35 -1.73 11.63 1.29
C SER A 35 -0.56 11.53 0.31
N PHE A 36 -0.60 10.55 -0.59
CA PHE A 36 0.44 10.38 -1.62
C PHE A 36 0.58 11.60 -2.56
N ILE A 37 -0.45 12.45 -2.65
CA ILE A 37 -0.40 13.71 -3.40
C ILE A 37 0.59 14.71 -2.78
N LYS A 38 0.70 14.72 -1.45
CA LYS A 38 1.60 15.61 -0.68
C LYS A 38 2.93 14.94 -0.28
N TYR A 39 3.07 13.66 -0.56
CA TYR A 39 4.24 12.86 -0.19
C TYR A 39 5.51 13.38 -0.91
N LYS A 40 6.59 13.52 -0.15
CA LYS A 40 7.93 13.82 -0.64
C LYS A 40 8.85 12.62 -0.46
N LEU A 41 9.83 12.48 -1.35
CA LEU A 41 10.80 11.40 -1.23
C LEU A 41 11.55 11.50 0.11
N GLY A 42 11.50 10.42 0.90
CA GLY A 42 12.07 10.38 2.25
C GLY A 42 11.03 10.55 3.37
N ASP A 43 9.79 10.93 3.05
CA ASP A 43 8.69 10.89 4.02
C ASP A 43 8.46 9.45 4.49
N ASN A 44 8.04 9.31 5.76
CA ASN A 44 7.77 7.99 6.32
C ASN A 44 6.52 7.37 5.68
N LEU A 45 6.59 6.05 5.45
CA LEU A 45 5.48 5.22 4.99
C LEU A 45 5.08 4.27 6.11
N HIS A 46 3.81 3.86 6.10
CA HIS A 46 3.28 2.82 6.97
C HIS A 46 2.70 1.69 6.15
N ILE A 47 2.91 0.46 6.61
CA ILE A 47 2.57 -0.77 5.90
C ILE A 47 1.79 -1.73 6.79
N GLY A 48 0.86 -2.46 6.21
CA GLY A 48 0.00 -3.39 6.94
C GLY A 48 -0.54 -4.52 6.08
N LEU A 49 -1.09 -5.52 6.75
CA LEU A 49 -1.77 -6.66 6.17
C LEU A 49 -3.28 -6.43 6.23
N SER A 50 -3.93 -6.29 5.07
CA SER A 50 -5.39 -6.20 4.98
C SER A 50 -5.99 -7.59 4.77
N ASN A 51 -6.95 -7.97 5.59
CA ASN A 51 -7.74 -9.18 5.34
C ASN A 51 -8.85 -8.92 4.30
N SER A 52 -9.55 -9.97 3.88
CA SER A 52 -10.64 -9.88 2.90
C SER A 52 -11.87 -9.07 3.36
N LYS A 53 -11.94 -8.75 4.66
CA LYS A 53 -12.98 -7.91 5.26
C LYS A 53 -12.58 -6.44 5.34
N GLY A 54 -11.36 -6.08 4.92
CA GLY A 54 -10.84 -4.72 4.92
C GLY A 54 -10.28 -4.26 6.27
N PHE A 55 -10.08 -5.14 7.26
CA PHE A 55 -9.34 -4.79 8.47
C PHE A 55 -7.84 -4.86 8.21
N VAL A 56 -7.11 -3.85 8.66
CA VAL A 56 -5.66 -3.75 8.47
C VAL A 56 -4.94 -4.02 9.79
N PHE A 57 -4.10 -5.05 9.77
CA PHE A 57 -3.20 -5.40 10.86
C PHE A 57 -1.86 -4.73 10.59
N SER A 58 -1.36 -3.94 11.54
CA SER A 58 -0.05 -3.30 11.42
C SER A 58 0.67 -3.26 12.75
N TYR A 59 2.00 -3.19 12.71
CA TYR A 59 2.84 -3.11 13.89
C TYR A 59 3.30 -1.68 14.13
N THR A 60 3.00 -1.13 15.30
CA THR A 60 3.35 0.23 15.70
C THR A 60 4.07 0.24 17.05
N MET A 61 4.40 1.43 17.54
CA MET A 61 4.95 1.59 18.90
C MET A 61 4.04 1.06 20.01
N ASP A 62 2.75 0.83 19.72
CA ASP A 62 1.78 0.29 20.66
C ASP A 62 1.63 -1.24 20.56
N GLY A 63 2.38 -1.90 19.66
CA GLY A 63 2.24 -3.32 19.36
C GLY A 63 1.52 -3.56 18.04
N ILE A 64 1.04 -4.80 17.85
CA ILE A 64 0.12 -5.10 16.74
C ILE A 64 -1.22 -4.41 17.03
N ILE A 65 -1.66 -3.56 16.12
CA ILE A 65 -2.98 -2.94 16.14
C ILE A 65 -3.81 -3.42 14.96
N VAL A 66 -5.13 -3.30 15.11
CA VAL A 66 -6.10 -3.58 14.05
C VAL A 66 -6.91 -2.32 13.81
N GLU A 67 -6.86 -1.82 12.59
CA GLU A 67 -7.60 -0.64 12.16
C GLU A 67 -8.67 -1.04 11.14
N SER A 68 -9.66 -0.16 10.97
CA SER A 68 -10.50 -0.19 9.78
C SER A 68 -9.66 0.01 8.52
N PHE A 69 -10.29 -0.18 7.36
CA PHE A 69 -9.64 0.04 6.08
C PHE A 69 -8.96 1.41 6.02
N TRP A 70 -7.74 1.46 5.48
CA TRP A 70 -7.00 2.70 5.35
C TRP A 70 -7.44 3.47 4.12
N ASP A 71 -7.84 4.71 4.33
CA ASP A 71 -7.98 5.67 3.23
C ASP A 71 -6.61 6.02 2.63
N ASP A 72 -6.61 6.43 1.36
CA ASP A 72 -5.41 6.82 0.60
C ASP A 72 -4.27 5.79 0.62
N CYS A 73 -4.60 4.51 0.78
CA CYS A 73 -3.63 3.43 0.68
C CYS A 73 -3.58 2.80 -0.72
N ILE A 74 -2.48 2.14 -1.01
CA ILE A 74 -2.27 1.38 -2.25
C ILE A 74 -2.03 -0.10 -1.93
N CYS A 75 -2.53 -0.99 -2.80
CA CYS A 75 -2.17 -2.40 -2.77
C CYS A 75 -0.78 -2.59 -3.42
N ILE A 76 0.15 -3.19 -2.67
CA ILE A 76 1.50 -3.52 -3.15
C ILE A 76 1.70 -5.02 -3.41
N TYR A 77 0.86 -5.85 -2.80
CA TYR A 77 0.84 -7.29 -3.02
C TYR A 77 -0.58 -7.82 -2.78
N ARG A 78 -1.14 -8.55 -3.74
CA ARG A 78 -2.45 -9.20 -3.61
C ARG A 78 -2.24 -10.70 -3.49
N PHE A 79 -2.94 -11.32 -2.54
CA PHE A 79 -2.96 -12.78 -2.41
C PHE A 79 -4.04 -13.38 -3.31
N ASP A 80 -3.72 -14.48 -3.98
CA ASP A 80 -4.65 -15.15 -4.89
C ASP A 80 -5.80 -15.82 -4.12
N ASP A 81 -5.48 -16.55 -3.05
CA ASP A 81 -6.46 -17.16 -2.16
C ASP A 81 -6.64 -16.31 -0.89
N SER A 82 -7.71 -15.52 -0.88
CA SER A 82 -8.02 -14.63 0.24
C SER A 82 -8.51 -15.36 1.48
N GLU A 83 -9.20 -16.50 1.33
CA GLU A 83 -9.68 -17.27 2.48
C GLU A 83 -8.51 -17.93 3.21
N MET A 84 -7.59 -18.53 2.47
CA MET A 84 -6.36 -19.10 3.03
C MET A 84 -5.50 -18.01 3.66
N CYS A 85 -5.30 -16.88 2.97
CA CYS A 85 -4.54 -15.75 3.49
C CYS A 85 -5.11 -15.22 4.81
N ASP A 86 -6.43 -15.07 4.91
CA ASP A 86 -7.10 -14.64 6.15
C ASP A 86 -6.86 -15.62 7.31
N LYS A 87 -6.88 -16.94 7.03
CA LYS A 87 -6.57 -17.97 8.03
C LYS A 87 -5.12 -17.88 8.48
N MET A 88 -4.18 -17.81 7.53
CA MET A 88 -2.74 -17.69 7.80
C MET A 88 -2.43 -16.43 8.61
N MET A 89 -3.01 -15.28 8.26
CA MET A 89 -2.83 -14.02 8.98
C MET A 89 -3.29 -14.14 10.43
N LYS A 90 -4.46 -14.73 10.69
CA LYS A 90 -4.97 -14.96 12.05
C LYS A 90 -4.04 -15.87 12.86
N MET A 91 -3.54 -16.96 12.26
CA MET A 91 -2.61 -17.87 12.93
C MET A 91 -1.27 -17.19 13.21
N PHE A 92 -0.74 -16.44 12.25
CA PHE A 92 0.50 -15.68 12.37
C PHE A 92 0.42 -14.68 13.53
N VAL A 93 -0.58 -13.80 13.52
CA VAL A 93 -0.78 -12.77 14.57
C VAL A 93 -0.88 -13.40 15.95
N ARG A 94 -1.62 -14.51 16.10
CA ARG A 94 -1.74 -15.22 17.38
C ARG A 94 -0.41 -15.77 17.89
N ARG A 95 0.45 -16.23 16.97
CA ARG A 95 1.74 -16.85 17.32
C ARG A 95 2.83 -15.81 17.59
N CYS A 96 2.82 -14.68 16.87
CA CYS A 96 3.89 -13.68 16.94
C CYS A 96 3.56 -12.46 17.83
N CYS A 97 2.39 -12.41 18.46
CA CYS A 97 1.95 -11.25 19.25
C CYS A 97 2.92 -10.82 20.36
N SER A 98 3.62 -11.77 21.00
CA SER A 98 4.65 -11.47 22.01
C SER A 98 5.93 -10.89 21.41
N GLN A 99 6.33 -11.35 20.23
CA GLN A 99 7.49 -10.86 19.48
C GLN A 99 7.24 -9.45 18.92
N PHE A 100 6.02 -9.18 18.47
CA PHE A 100 5.57 -7.87 18.01
C PHE A 100 4.79 -7.12 19.11
N SER A 101 5.36 -7.09 20.31
CA SER A 101 4.85 -6.27 21.42
C SER A 101 5.40 -4.84 21.35
N ARG A 102 4.78 -3.90 22.05
CA ARG A 102 5.29 -2.52 22.19
C ARG A 102 6.73 -2.43 22.73
N GLN A 103 7.16 -3.41 23.52
CA GLN A 103 8.48 -3.40 24.16
C GLN A 103 9.61 -3.74 23.18
N HIS A 104 9.28 -4.48 22.11
CA HIS A 104 10.24 -4.88 21.08
C HIS A 104 10.27 -3.90 19.90
N TYR A 105 9.42 -2.86 19.88
CA TYR A 105 9.33 -1.97 18.75
C TYR A 105 10.61 -1.14 18.62
N ASP A 106 11.26 -1.25 17.46
CA ASP A 106 12.39 -0.43 17.09
C ASP A 106 12.15 0.15 15.69
N LYS A 107 12.09 1.48 15.59
CA LYS A 107 11.77 2.17 14.33
C LYS A 107 12.70 1.78 13.18
N ARG A 108 13.94 1.37 13.44
CA ARG A 108 14.93 1.04 12.40
C ARG A 108 15.00 -0.46 12.11
N ASN A 109 15.00 -1.28 13.15
CA ASN A 109 15.37 -2.69 13.10
C ASN A 109 14.21 -3.66 13.32
N TRP A 110 13.10 -3.20 13.93
CA TRP A 110 11.95 -4.05 14.23
C TRP A 110 10.65 -3.23 14.21
N ASN A 111 10.13 -3.01 13.01
CA ASN A 111 9.03 -2.09 12.71
C ASN A 111 7.95 -2.74 11.82
N CYS A 112 7.03 -1.93 11.29
CA CYS A 112 5.92 -2.41 10.46
C CYS A 112 6.35 -3.18 9.20
N TYR A 113 7.53 -2.91 8.64
CA TYR A 113 8.07 -3.67 7.52
C TYR A 113 8.50 -5.07 7.96
N ASP A 114 9.15 -5.19 9.12
CA ASP A 114 9.58 -6.48 9.65
C ASP A 114 8.38 -7.38 9.97
N PHE A 115 7.28 -6.79 10.44
CA PHE A 115 6.01 -7.50 10.64
C PHE A 115 5.47 -8.13 9.34
N VAL A 116 5.46 -7.36 8.25
CA VAL A 116 5.01 -7.85 6.94
C VAL A 116 5.99 -8.88 6.35
N VAL A 117 7.29 -8.64 6.49
CA VAL A 117 8.34 -9.56 6.00
C VAL A 117 8.26 -10.90 6.72
N GLU A 118 8.15 -10.91 8.06
CA GLU A 118 8.01 -12.17 8.82
C GLU A 118 6.73 -12.92 8.46
N PHE A 119 5.62 -12.22 8.19
CA PHE A 119 4.42 -12.86 7.68
C PHE A 119 4.67 -13.53 6.31
N LEU A 120 5.28 -12.81 5.36
CA LEU A 120 5.57 -13.34 4.04
C LEU A 120 6.57 -14.52 4.08
N VAL A 121 7.52 -14.49 5.00
CA VAL A 121 8.43 -15.61 5.24
C VAL A 121 7.68 -16.81 5.82
N ASP A 122 6.76 -16.59 6.76
CA ASP A 122 5.99 -17.65 7.40
C ASP A 122 5.10 -18.42 6.42
N ILE A 123 4.47 -17.72 5.48
CA ILE A 123 3.61 -18.33 4.46
C ILE A 123 4.39 -18.80 3.22
N GLY A 124 5.72 -18.66 3.22
CA GLY A 124 6.60 -19.14 2.15
C GLY A 124 6.64 -18.28 0.88
N VAL A 125 6.13 -17.04 0.91
CA VAL A 125 6.23 -16.08 -0.21
C VAL A 125 7.65 -15.51 -0.31
N LEU A 126 8.27 -15.20 0.83
CA LEU A 126 9.67 -14.80 0.90
C LEU A 126 10.52 -15.91 1.51
N LYS A 127 11.77 -16.03 1.04
CA LYS A 127 12.74 -16.90 1.68
C LYS A 127 13.33 -16.21 2.89
N ARG A 128 13.53 -16.95 3.98
CA ARG A 128 14.25 -16.43 5.15
C ARG A 128 15.71 -16.17 4.75
N ALA A 129 16.11 -14.90 4.79
CA ALA A 129 17.45 -14.44 4.49
C ALA A 129 17.72 -13.15 5.26
N THR A 130 18.99 -12.83 5.51
CA THR A 130 19.40 -11.58 6.18
C THR A 130 18.97 -10.33 5.41
N CYS A 131 18.78 -10.44 4.09
CA CYS A 131 18.37 -9.35 3.21
C CYS A 131 16.89 -9.41 2.76
N ALA A 132 16.05 -10.19 3.44
CA ALA A 132 14.65 -10.39 3.03
C ALA A 132 13.85 -9.06 3.03
N LYS A 133 14.14 -8.16 3.98
CA LYS A 133 13.51 -6.84 4.08
C LYS A 133 13.89 -5.95 2.90
N GLU A 134 15.17 -5.90 2.55
CA GLU A 134 15.69 -5.11 1.43
C GLU A 134 15.12 -5.62 0.10
N GLN A 135 15.08 -6.95 -0.08
CA GLN A 135 14.47 -7.58 -1.25
C GLN A 135 12.98 -7.21 -1.36
N PHE A 136 12.23 -7.35 -0.25
CA PHE A 136 10.82 -6.98 -0.20
C PHE A 136 10.59 -5.51 -0.56
N VAL A 137 11.38 -4.61 0.01
CA VAL A 137 11.27 -3.17 -0.26
C VAL A 137 11.54 -2.88 -1.73
N ALA A 138 12.64 -3.41 -2.29
CA ALA A 138 12.99 -3.18 -3.69
C ALA A 138 11.94 -3.74 -4.65
N GLU A 139 11.42 -4.93 -4.36
CA GLU A 139 10.53 -5.66 -5.27
C GLU A 139 9.09 -5.15 -5.25
N TYR A 140 8.55 -4.82 -4.08
CA TYR A 140 7.14 -4.49 -3.93
C TYR A 140 6.91 -3.01 -3.58
N VAL A 141 7.63 -2.51 -2.58
CA VAL A 141 7.39 -1.16 -2.03
C VAL A 141 7.87 -0.09 -3.01
N CYS A 142 9.10 -0.18 -3.49
CA CYS A 142 9.67 0.79 -4.42
C CYS A 142 8.90 0.83 -5.75
N LYS A 143 8.51 -0.32 -6.30
CA LYS A 143 7.73 -0.38 -7.54
C LYS A 143 6.35 0.26 -7.37
N ALA A 144 5.66 -0.05 -6.27
CA ALA A 144 4.35 0.54 -5.98
C ALA A 144 4.45 2.05 -5.74
N LEU A 145 5.49 2.50 -5.02
CA LEU A 145 5.74 3.91 -4.77
C LEU A 145 6.03 4.67 -6.07
N GLN A 146 6.86 4.12 -6.95
CA GLN A 146 7.10 4.73 -8.27
C GLN A 146 5.81 4.86 -9.08
N ARG A 147 4.94 3.85 -9.06
CA ARG A 147 3.65 3.88 -9.75
C ARG A 147 2.75 4.99 -9.22
N VAL A 148 2.58 5.09 -7.90
CA VAL A 148 1.69 6.10 -7.31
C VAL A 148 2.24 7.52 -7.46
N LEU A 149 3.56 7.71 -7.40
CA LEU A 149 4.17 9.03 -7.63
C LEU A 149 4.04 9.50 -9.08
N ARG A 150 4.18 8.59 -10.06
CA ARG A 150 3.89 8.88 -11.47
C ARG A 150 2.43 9.29 -11.66
N TYR A 151 1.51 8.56 -11.03
CA TYR A 151 0.08 8.89 -11.06
C TYR A 151 -0.20 10.28 -10.46
N CYS A 152 0.33 10.58 -9.27
CA CYS A 152 0.14 11.88 -8.62
C CYS A 152 0.75 13.03 -9.44
N SER A 153 1.94 12.82 -10.02
CA SER A 153 2.57 13.80 -10.91
C SER A 153 1.70 14.08 -12.15
N LEU A 154 1.13 13.04 -12.77
CA LEU A 154 0.23 13.20 -13.91
C LEU A 154 -1.05 13.96 -13.52
N LEU A 155 -1.68 13.61 -12.39
CA LEU A 155 -2.85 14.32 -11.89
C LEU A 155 -2.56 15.81 -11.65
N ASN A 156 -1.44 16.12 -11.01
CA ASN A 156 -1.04 17.52 -10.75
C ASN A 156 -0.88 18.30 -12.06
N ARG A 157 -0.25 17.70 -13.08
CA ARG A 157 -0.11 18.32 -14.41
C ARG A 157 -1.46 18.53 -15.09
N LEU A 158 -2.35 17.55 -15.05
CA LEU A 158 -3.68 17.67 -15.66
C LEU A 158 -4.52 18.76 -14.97
N SER A 159 -4.49 18.86 -13.65
CA SER A 159 -5.16 19.92 -12.90
C SER A 159 -4.60 21.31 -13.23
N GLN A 160 -3.29 21.45 -13.38
CA GLN A 160 -2.65 22.70 -13.82
C GLN A 160 -3.06 23.09 -15.25
N CYS A 161 -3.06 22.15 -16.20
CA CYS A 161 -3.53 22.41 -17.56
C CYS A 161 -4.99 22.89 -17.56
N LYS A 162 -5.86 22.23 -16.79
CA LYS A 162 -7.29 22.60 -16.70
C LYS A 162 -7.48 24.01 -16.13
N ALA A 163 -6.68 24.40 -15.12
CA ALA A 163 -6.68 25.76 -14.57
C ALA A 163 -6.22 26.81 -15.60
N ASN A 164 -5.20 26.51 -16.41
CA ASN A 164 -4.72 27.42 -17.45
C ASN A 164 -5.73 27.63 -18.58
N TYR A 165 -6.54 26.63 -18.93
CA TYR A 165 -7.64 26.80 -19.89
C TYR A 165 -8.76 27.68 -19.34
N ILE A 166 -9.05 27.65 -18.04
CA ILE A 166 -10.09 28.49 -17.42
C ILE A 166 -9.62 29.94 -17.28
N ALA A 167 -8.32 30.19 -17.13
CA ALA A 167 -7.75 31.54 -17.00
C ALA A 167 -7.59 32.31 -18.34
N LEU A 168 -7.89 31.68 -19.49
CA LEU A 168 -7.76 32.27 -20.82
C LEU A 168 -9.10 32.79 -21.40
N PHE A 169 -10.14 32.98 -20.57
CA PHE A 169 -11.44 33.51 -20.97
C PHE A 169 -11.78 34.80 -20.23
#